data_AF-A0A820I478-F1
#
_entry.id   AF-A0A820I478-F1
#
_cell.length_a   1.000
_cell.length_b   1.000
_cell.length_c   1.000
_cell.angle_alpha   90.00
_cell.angle_beta   90.00
_cell.angle_gamma   90.00
#
_symmetry.space_group_name_H-M   'P 1'
#
loop_
_entity.id
_entity.type
_entity.pdbx_description
1 polymer ?
#
loop_
_entity_poly.entity_id
_entity_poly.type
_entity_poly.pdbx_seq_one_letter_code
_entity_poly.pdbx_strand_id
1 'polypeptide(L)' 'WINIVRKGKPLNQWPSYDPSSPKHFYITPDQGFLSETWNRNCSFFDAMELEGVRKTFGNNHYITKETLK' A
#
# COMPACT_ATOMS: atom_id res chain seq x y z
N TRP A 1 -9.67 15.13 11.81
CA TRP A 1 -8.23 15.38 11.52
C TRP A 1 -7.46 16.07 12.63
N ILE A 2 -8.03 17.05 13.37
CA ILE A 2 -7.35 17.70 14.52
C ILE A 2 -6.70 16.70 15.51
N ASN A 3 -7.38 15.59 15.80
CA ASN A 3 -6.84 14.55 16.69
C ASN A 3 -5.55 13.93 16.18
N ILE A 4 -5.38 13.76 14.86
CA ILE A 4 -4.14 13.20 14.29
C ILE A 4 -2.99 14.15 14.54
N VAL A 5 -3.20 15.44 14.26
CA VAL A 5 -2.16 16.47 14.48
C VAL A 5 -1.73 16.49 15.95
N ARG A 6 -2.67 16.32 16.88
CA ARG A 6 -2.39 16.40 18.32
C ARG A 6 -1.88 15.10 18.95
N LYS A 7 -2.32 13.94 18.45
CA LYS A 7 -2.15 12.63 19.13
C LYS A 7 -1.52 11.55 18.24
N GLY A 8 -1.23 11.86 16.99
CA GLY A 8 -0.73 10.90 15.99
C GLY A 8 -1.77 9.90 15.50
N LYS A 9 -3.03 9.96 15.96
CA LYS A 9 -4.10 9.06 15.53
C LYS A 9 -5.48 9.74 15.51
N PRO A 10 -6.41 9.28 14.64
CA PRO A 10 -7.71 9.94 14.50
C PRO A 10 -8.63 9.68 15.70
N LEU A 11 -8.68 8.42 16.17
CA LEU A 11 -9.46 7.93 17.29
C LEU A 11 -8.63 6.92 18.10
N ASN A 12 -9.00 6.70 19.36
CA ASN A 12 -8.30 5.73 20.21
C ASN A 12 -8.45 4.29 19.73
N GLN A 13 -9.61 3.97 19.16
CA GLN A 13 -9.99 2.64 18.65
C GLN A 13 -9.60 2.40 17.19
N TRP A 14 -8.91 3.36 16.54
CA TRP A 14 -8.45 3.21 15.16
C TRP A 14 -7.03 2.60 15.17
N PRO A 15 -6.88 1.28 14.91
CA PRO A 15 -5.56 0.65 14.86
C PRO A 15 -4.73 1.21 13.71
N SER A 16 -3.40 1.17 13.88
CA SER A 16 -2.48 1.41 12.77
C SER A 16 -2.72 0.40 11.66
N TYR A 17 -2.41 0.79 10.42
CA TYR A 17 -2.49 -0.09 9.27
C TYR A 17 -1.54 -1.28 9.43
N ASP A 18 -2.08 -2.49 9.29
CA ASP A 18 -1.33 -3.75 9.25
C ASP A 18 -1.49 -4.37 7.85
N PRO A 19 -0.41 -4.51 7.05
CA PRO A 19 -0.48 -5.11 5.73
C PRO A 19 -0.86 -6.59 5.73
N SER A 20 -0.65 -7.32 6.83
CA SER A 20 -1.04 -8.74 6.96
C SER A 20 -2.53 -8.91 7.23
N SER A 21 -3.18 -7.88 7.80
CA SER A 21 -4.62 -7.84 8.05
C SER A 21 -5.17 -6.45 7.69
N PRO A 22 -5.26 -6.11 6.39
CA PRO A 22 -5.66 -4.78 5.98
C PRO A 22 -7.09 -4.50 6.43
N LYS A 23 -7.24 -3.42 7.21
CA LYS A 23 -8.54 -2.89 7.64
C LYS A 23 -8.66 -1.45 7.20
N HIS A 24 -9.87 -1.05 6.81
CA HIS A 24 -10.21 0.33 6.54
C HIS A 24 -11.34 0.78 7.47
N PHE A 25 -11.47 2.09 7.62
CA PHE A 25 -12.56 2.69 8.36
C PHE A 25 -13.54 3.35 7.40
N TYR A 26 -14.78 2.87 7.39
CA TYR A 26 -15.88 3.59 6.77
C TYR A 26 -16.28 4.75 7.66
N ILE A 27 -16.40 5.93 7.05
CA ILE A 27 -16.92 7.13 7.68
C ILE A 27 -18.29 7.34 7.07
N THR A 28 -19.35 6.98 7.80
CA THR A 28 -20.72 7.24 7.38
C THR A 28 -21.34 8.33 8.25
N PRO A 29 -22.23 9.16 7.70
CA PRO A 29 -22.87 10.24 8.47
C PRO A 29 -23.69 9.74 9.66
N ASP A 30 -24.18 8.51 9.58
CA ASP A 30 -25.20 7.89 10.43
C ASP A 30 -24.64 6.82 11.38
N GLN A 31 -23.58 6.11 11.01
CA GLN A 31 -23.00 5.01 11.81
C GLN A 31 -21.61 5.34 12.36
N GLY A 32 -21.06 6.51 12.02
CA GLY A 32 -19.78 6.98 12.54
C GLY A 32 -18.59 6.28 11.86
N PHE A 33 -17.63 5.82 12.67
CA PHE A 33 -16.38 5.21 12.20
C PHE A 33 -16.43 3.69 12.39
N LEU A 34 -16.66 2.93 11.33
CA LEU A 34 -16.74 1.47 11.36
C LEU A 34 -15.48 0.84 10.77
N SER A 35 -14.84 -0.06 11.52
CA SER A 35 -13.68 -0.81 11.01
C SER A 35 -14.16 -2.05 10.29
N GLU A 36 -13.78 -2.18 9.02
CA GLU A 36 -14.06 -3.36 8.21
C GLU A 36 -12.77 -3.96 7.66
N THR A 37 -12.79 -5.29 7.45
CA THR A 37 -11.70 -5.96 6.76
C THR A 37 -11.72 -5.53 5.31
N TRP A 38 -10.60 -5.00 4.83
CA TRP A 38 -10.48 -4.65 3.44
C TRP A 38 -10.06 -5.87 2.64
N ASN A 39 -11.01 -6.45 1.91
CA ASN A 39 -10.70 -7.49 0.93
C ASN A 39 -10.11 -6.86 -0.33
N ARG A 40 -8.81 -6.55 -0.30
CA ARG A 40 -8.08 -5.98 -1.44
C ARG A 40 -8.07 -6.95 -2.61
N ASN A 41 -8.87 -6.70 -3.64
CA ASN A 41 -8.61 -7.25 -4.97
C ASN A 41 -7.63 -6.33 -5.74
N CYS A 42 -6.48 -6.04 -5.13
CA CYS A 42 -5.43 -5.22 -5.74
C CYS A 42 -4.51 -6.04 -6.65
N SER A 43 -4.65 -7.37 -6.64
CA SER A 43 -3.78 -8.31 -7.37
C SER A 43 -3.60 -7.98 -8.86
N PHE A 44 -4.64 -7.45 -9.51
CA PHE A 44 -4.58 -7.00 -10.89
C PHE A 44 -3.60 -5.83 -11.08
N PHE A 45 -3.66 -4.82 -10.21
CA PHE A 45 -2.76 -3.67 -10.26
C PHE A 45 -1.34 -4.05 -9.83
N ASP A 46 -1.20 -4.90 -8.80
CA ASP A 46 0.10 -5.41 -8.36
C ASP A 46 0.82 -6.14 -9.49
N ALA A 47 0.09 -6.92 -10.30
CA ALA A 47 0.64 -7.62 -11.45
C ALA A 47 1.08 -6.65 -12.57
N MET A 48 0.31 -5.59 -12.83
CA MET A 48 0.69 -4.56 -13.80
C MET A 48 1.93 -3.78 -13.38
N GLU A 49 2.03 -3.41 -12.10
CA GLU A 49 3.21 -2.73 -11.54
C GLU A 49 4.45 -3.62 -11.65
N LEU A 50 4.34 -4.90 -11.28
CA LEU A 50 5.43 -5.86 -11.40
C LEU A 50 5.92 -6.01 -12.85
N GLU A 51 5.00 -6.10 -13.80
CA GLU A 51 5.36 -6.19 -15.23
C GLU A 51 6.02 -4.90 -15.74
N GLY A 52 5.53 -3.74 -15.29
CA GLY A 52 6.16 -2.45 -15.58
C GLY A 52 7.60 -2.39 -15.08
N VAL A 53 7.82 -2.74 -13.81
CA VAL A 53 9.15 -2.80 -13.19
C VAL A 53 10.06 -3.78 -13.93
N ARG A 54 9.57 -4.97 -14.30
CA ARG A 54 10.35 -5.94 -15.09
C ARG A 54 10.77 -5.40 -16.44
N LYS A 55 9.88 -4.72 -17.17
CA LYS A 55 10.24 -4.12 -18.47
C LYS A 55 11.24 -2.99 -18.33
N THR A 56 11.10 -2.16 -17.31
CA THR A 56 11.96 -0.98 -17.11
C THR A 56 13.34 -1.35 -16.56
N PHE A 57 13.42 -2.31 -15.65
CA PHE A 57 14.66 -2.61 -14.90
C PHE A 57 15.20 -4.02 -15.12
N GLY A 58 14.38 -4.96 -15.64
CA GLY A 58 14.77 -6.35 -15.87
C GLY A 58 15.73 -6.56 -17.06
N ASN A 59 15.86 -5.58 -17.96
CA ASN A 59 16.80 -5.61 -19.08
C ASN A 59 18.21 -5.10 -18.73
N ASN A 60 18.49 -4.74 -17.48
CA ASN A 60 19.83 -4.30 -17.04
C ASN A 60 20.76 -5.45 -16.64
N HIS A 61 20.37 -6.71 -16.85
CA HIS A 61 21.32 -7.81 -16.85
C HIS A 61 22.02 -7.84 -18.21
N TYR A 62 23.36 -7.79 -18.21
CA TYR A 62 24.31 -7.77 -19.35
C TYR A 62 24.90 -6.42 -19.81
N ILE A 63 25.34 -5.57 -18.88
CA ILE A 63 26.58 -4.81 -19.11
C ILE A 63 27.51 -5.02 -17.91
N THR A 64 28.06 -6.22 -17.77
CA THR A 64 29.23 -6.42 -16.92
C THR A 64 30.23 -7.35 -17.61
N LYS A 65 31.37 -6.73 -18.00
CA LYS A 65 32.72 -7.30 -18.17
C LYS A 65 33.20 -7.89 -19.51
N GLU A 66 32.75 -7.44 -20.68
CA GLU A 66 33.46 -7.77 -21.95
C GLU A 66 33.78 -6.60 -22.90
N THR A 67 33.58 -5.33 -22.51
CA THR A 67 33.87 -4.17 -23.38
C THR A 67 35.15 -3.40 -22.98
N LEU A 68 36.12 -4.09 -22.37
CA LEU A 68 37.46 -3.54 -22.11
C LEU A 68 38.50 -4.64 -22.32
N LYS A 69 38.78 -4.95 -23.58
CA LYS A 69 40.06 -5.51 -24.03
C LYS A 69 40.42 -4.88 -25.36
#